data_AF-A0A9W6PLL1-F1
#
_entry.id   AF-A0A9W6PLL1-F1
#
_cell.length_a   1.000
_cell.length_b   1.000
_cell.length_c   1.000
_cell.angle_alpha   90.00
_cell.angle_beta   90.00
_cell.angle_gamma   90.00
#
_symmetry.space_group_name_H-M   'P 1'
#
loop_
_entity.id
_entity.type
_entity.pdbx_description
1 polymer ?
#
loop_
_entity_poly.entity_id
_entity_poly.type
_entity_poly.pdbx_seq_one_letter_code
_entity_poly.pdbx_strand_id
1 'polypeptide(L)' 'MTDRRGEIVEVRGTDGEPPYLVRFEDGHAGLVYPGPDCIVEHRPGEEQR' A
#
# COMPACT_ATOMS: atom_id res chain seq x y z
N MET A 1 3.75 -4.17 19.72
CA MET A 1 3.14 -4.54 18.42
C MET A 1 3.67 -3.51 17.44
N THR A 2 4.59 -3.90 16.56
CA THR A 2 5.17 -2.97 15.59
C THR A 2 4.24 -2.93 14.39
N ASP A 3 3.75 -1.73 14.07
CA ASP A 3 3.02 -1.49 12.82
C ASP A 3 3.88 -1.96 11.64
N ARG A 4 3.28 -2.69 10.70
CA ARG A 4 4.02 -3.26 9.57
C ARG A 4 3.94 -2.29 8.39
N ARG A 5 4.92 -1.40 8.29
CA ARG A 5 5.03 -0.43 7.21
C ARG A 5 5.58 -1.07 5.94
N GLY A 6 5.07 -0.65 4.79
CA GLY A 6 5.59 -1.03 3.48
C GLY A 6 5.26 0.03 2.43
N GLU A 7 5.96 -0.01 1.31
CA GLU A 7 5.72 0.87 0.16
C GLU A 7 4.76 0.19 -0.82
N ILE A 8 3.67 0.86 -1.19
CA ILE A 8 2.79 0.41 -2.28
C ILE A 8 3.53 0.65 -3.60
N VAL A 9 3.90 -0.43 -4.28
CA VAL A 9 4.62 -0.37 -5.57
C VAL A 9 3.69 -0.53 -6.76
N GLU A 10 2.48 -1.07 -6.55
CA GLU A 10 1.44 -1.18 -7.57
C GLU A 10 0.05 -1.23 -6.94
N VAL A 11 -0.91 -0.54 -7.57
CA VAL A 11 -2.33 -0.63 -7.21
C VAL A 11 -3.02 -1.57 -8.20
N ARG A 12 -3.61 -2.65 -7.67
CA ARG A 12 -4.23 -3.72 -8.49
C ARG A 12 -5.75 -3.69 -8.46
N GLY A 13 -6.36 -2.99 -7.51
CA GLY A 13 -7.79 -2.75 -7.51
C GLY A 13 -8.18 -1.68 -8.53
N THR A 14 -9.47 -1.62 -8.81
CA THR A 14 -10.05 -0.62 -9.70
C THR A 14 -10.07 0.75 -9.00
N ASP A 15 -9.94 1.84 -9.74
CA ASP A 15 -10.06 3.22 -9.21
C ASP A 15 -9.10 3.58 -8.06
N GLY A 16 -7.94 2.89 -7.95
CA GLY A 16 -7.00 3.13 -6.86
C GLY A 16 -7.31 2.32 -5.58
N GLU A 17 -8.30 1.42 -5.62
CA GLU A 17 -8.68 0.57 -4.50
C GLU A 17 -7.73 -0.63 -4.30
N PRO A 18 -7.79 -1.30 -3.13
CA PRO A 18 -7.06 -2.55 -2.92
C PRO A 18 -7.49 -3.68 -3.89
N PRO A 19 -6.64 -4.71 -4.09
CA PRO A 19 -5.40 -4.98 -3.37
C PRO A 19 -4.22 -4.13 -3.82
N TYR A 20 -3.27 -3.94 -2.90
CA TYR A 20 -2.01 -3.26 -3.17
C TYR A 20 -0.86 -4.26 -3.21
N LEU A 21 0.02 -4.17 -4.20
CA LEU A 21 1.31 -4.85 -4.12
C LEU A 21 2.23 -4.00 -3.26
N VAL A 22 2.61 -4.54 -2.10
CA VAL A 22 3.43 -3.83 -1.11
C VAL A 22 4.80 -4.49 -1.01
N ARG A 23 5.86 -3.69 -1.05
CA ARG A 23 7.22 -4.11 -0.72
C ARG A 23 7.53 -3.74 0.73
N PHE A 24 7.85 -4.75 1.53
CA PHE A 24 8.20 -4.58 2.94
C PHE A 24 9.71 -4.35 3.10
N GLU A 25 10.12 -3.87 4.27
CA GLU A 25 11.52 -3.57 4.58
C GLU A 25 12.43 -4.80 4.61
N ASP A 26 11.86 -6.00 4.83
CA ASP A 26 12.59 -7.27 4.73
C ASP A 26 12.90 -7.70 3.27
N GLY A 27 12.44 -6.92 2.29
CA GLY A 27 12.67 -7.15 0.86
C GLY A 27 11.62 -8.04 0.20
N HIS A 28 10.72 -8.66 0.95
CA HIS A 28 9.59 -9.39 0.36
C HIS A 28 8.52 -8.45 -0.18
N ALA A 29 7.84 -8.92 -1.23
CA ALA A 29 6.67 -8.27 -1.80
C ALA A 29 5.45 -9.20 -1.72
N GLY A 30 4.28 -8.63 -1.45
CA GLY A 30 3.03 -9.37 -1.37
C GLY A 30 1.80 -8.50 -1.60
N LEU A 31 0.69 -9.15 -1.96
CA LEU A 31 -0.60 -8.47 -2.04
C LEU A 31 -1.13 -8.20 -0.63
N VAL A 32 -1.52 -6.96 -0.39
CA VAL A 32 -2.09 -6.49 0.86
C VAL A 32 -3.54 -6.08 0.62
N TYR A 33 -4.41 -6.60 1.47
CA TYR A 33 -5.81 -6.21 1.62
C TYR A 33 -5.91 -5.47 2.96
N PRO A 34 -5.85 -4.12 2.94
CA PRO A 34 -5.86 -3.33 4.16
C PRO A 34 -7.18 -3.53 4.93
N GLY A 35 -7.09 -3.63 6.25
CA GLY A 35 -8.23 -3.64 7.14
C GLY A 35 -8.71 -2.23 7.49
N PRO A 36 -9.79 -2.10 8.29
CA PRO A 36 -10.38 -0.80 8.64
C PRO A 36 -9.42 0.12 9.43
N ASP A 37 -8.45 -0.44 10.15
CA ASP A 37 -7.45 0.30 10.92
C ASP A 37 -6.18 0.63 10.11
N CYS A 38 -6.11 0.28 8.83
CA CYS A 38 -4.96 0.58 7.98
C CYS A 38 -5.04 2.01 7.44
N ILE A 39 -3.90 2.71 7.43
CA ILE A 39 -3.77 4.05 6.85
C ILE A 39 -2.95 3.94 5.57
N VAL A 40 -3.49 4.47 4.47
CA VAL A 40 -2.78 4.62 3.20
C VAL A 40 -2.28 6.05 3.09
N GLU A 41 -0.96 6.22 3.09
CA GLU A 41 -0.33 7.53 2.98
C GLU A 41 0.02 7.81 1.52
N HIS A 42 -0.58 8.84 0.93
CA HIS A 42 -0.24 9.30 -0.41
C HIS A 42 1.01 10.20 -0.35
N ARG A 43 1.92 10.03 -1.32
CA ARG A 43 3.09 10.92 -1.41
C ARG A 43 2.61 12.33 -1.79
N PRO A 44 3.02 13.38 -1.05
CA PRO A 44 2.64 14.75 -1.39
C PRO A 44 3.23 15.10 -2.76
N GLY A 45 2.38 15.21 -3.78
CA GLY A 45 2.76 15.58 -5.15
C GLY A 45 2.32 14.60 -6.25
N GLU A 46 1.79 13.43 -5.91
CA GLU A 46 1.22 12.48 -6.87
C GLU A 46 -0.31 12.56 -6.82
N GLU A 47 -0.86 13.72 -7.19
CA GLU A 47 -2.27 13.82 -7.53
C GLU A 47 -2.50 12.95 -8.77
N GLN A 48 -3.35 11.95 -8.61
CA GLN A 48 -3.65 10.90 -9.57
C GLN A 48 -4.09 11.54 -10.90
N ARG A 49 -3.19 11.55 -11.89
CA ARG A 49 -3.45 12.09 -13.23
C ARG A 49 -4.33 11.17 -14.06
#